data_AF-A0A2V6FVW4-F1
#
_entry.id   AF-A0A2V6FVW4-F1
#
_cell.length_a   1.000
_cell.length_b   1.000
_cell.length_c   1.000
_cell.angle_alpha   90.00
_cell.angle_beta   90.00
_cell.angle_gamma   90.00
#
_symmetry.space_group_name_H-M   'P 1'
#
loop_
_entity.id
_entity.type
_entity.pdbx_description
1 polymer ?
#
loop_
_entity_poly.entity_id
_entity_poly.type
_entity_poly.pdbx_seq_one_letter_code
_entity_poly.pdbx_strand_id
1 'polypeptide(L)'
;MPPGEMGGEEEEESGPPERPDAWEARLLLAQDFGERLEWAMNWFFEQEVQGDRGREWGFAQSAVTPVLLPAERLKVGIEMQYKNFTTAATRDEPEHSFVIGPTLAWKPSRSTRIDVSPLFGCTDDSPRVQAFAIFSLLLGPATGPEAEAPVSTRNR
;
A
#
# COMPACT_ATOMS: atom_id res chain seq x y z
N MET A 1 37.76 -28.31 -42.73
CA MET A 1 36.60 -28.06 -43.61
C MET A 1 36.01 -29.40 -44.01
N PRO A 2 34.68 -29.58 -44.01
CA PRO A 2 33.74 -29.65 -42.85
C PRO A 2 32.76 -30.87 -43.07
N PRO A 3 31.49 -31.00 -42.61
CA PRO A 3 30.62 -30.14 -41.76
C PRO A 3 29.75 -30.87 -40.71
N GLY A 4 29.01 -30.09 -39.90
CA GLY A 4 27.93 -30.58 -39.03
C GLY A 4 27.41 -29.53 -38.06
N GLU A 5 26.68 -28.54 -38.58
CA GLU A 5 25.89 -27.55 -37.83
C GLU A 5 24.79 -28.21 -36.99
N MET A 6 24.41 -27.57 -35.88
CA MET A 6 23.04 -27.18 -35.49
C MET A 6 22.84 -27.22 -33.98
N GLY A 7 22.30 -26.13 -33.44
CA GLY A 7 21.85 -26.04 -32.06
C GLY A 7 22.12 -24.67 -31.45
N GLY A 8 21.67 -23.60 -32.12
CA GLY A 8 21.42 -22.35 -31.40
C GLY A 8 20.29 -22.62 -30.43
N GLU A 9 20.62 -22.70 -29.14
CA GLU A 9 19.62 -22.53 -28.10
C GLU A 9 19.26 -21.04 -28.15
N GLU A 10 18.17 -20.76 -28.86
CA GLU A 10 17.45 -19.50 -28.76
C GLU A 10 17.18 -19.27 -27.27
N GLU A 11 17.88 -18.29 -26.69
CA GLU A 11 17.47 -17.67 -25.45
C GLU A 11 16.03 -17.19 -25.70
N GLU A 12 15.05 -17.96 -25.23
CA GLU A 12 13.69 -17.46 -25.08
C GLU A 12 13.82 -16.24 -24.19
N GLU A 13 13.83 -15.09 -24.85
CA GLU A 13 13.65 -13.78 -24.28
C GLU A 13 12.33 -13.84 -23.51
N SER A 14 12.42 -14.23 -22.24
CA SER A 14 11.31 -14.24 -21.31
C SER A 14 10.79 -12.82 -21.28
N GLY A 15 9.73 -12.58 -22.05
CA GLY A 15 9.04 -11.30 -22.08
C GLY A 15 8.74 -10.85 -20.65
N PRO A 16 8.55 -9.53 -20.43
CA PRO A 16 8.25 -9.00 -19.10
C PRO A 16 7.14 -9.87 -18.48
N PRO A 17 7.32 -10.37 -17.23
CA PRO A 17 6.43 -11.36 -16.65
C PRO A 17 4.98 -10.88 -16.83
N GLU A 18 4.23 -11.65 -17.60
CA GLU A 18 2.83 -11.40 -17.88
C GLU A 18 2.14 -11.42 -16.51
N ARG A 19 1.76 -10.24 -16.00
CA ARG A 19 1.12 -10.16 -14.69
C ARG A 19 -0.16 -11.00 -14.79
N PRO A 20 -0.28 -12.08 -14.01
CA PRO A 20 -1.42 -12.96 -14.12
C PRO A 20 -2.71 -12.17 -13.87
N ASP A 21 -3.78 -12.54 -14.57
CA ASP A 21 -5.09 -11.96 -14.32
C ASP A 21 -5.45 -12.12 -12.84
N ALA A 22 -5.67 -11.01 -12.14
CA ALA A 22 -6.03 -10.98 -10.73
C ALA A 22 -7.25 -10.08 -10.52
N TRP A 23 -8.08 -10.43 -9.54
CA TRP A 23 -9.14 -9.54 -9.08
C TRP A 23 -8.80 -9.01 -7.70
N GLU A 24 -9.03 -7.71 -7.50
CA GLU A 24 -8.82 -7.04 -6.23
C GLU A 24 -10.13 -6.38 -5.76
N ALA A 25 -10.52 -6.66 -4.53
CA ALA A 25 -11.61 -5.99 -3.83
C ALA A 25 -11.05 -5.13 -2.70
N ARG A 26 -11.44 -3.86 -2.66
CA ARG A 26 -11.08 -2.91 -1.60
C ARG A 26 -12.32 -2.34 -0.92
N LEU A 27 -12.32 -2.32 0.40
CA LEU A 27 -13.32 -1.66 1.22
C LEU A 27 -12.66 -0.54 2.02
N LEU A 28 -13.06 0.69 1.74
CA LEU A 28 -12.59 1.90 2.41
C LEU A 28 -13.66 2.39 3.37
N LEU A 29 -13.30 2.47 4.65
CA LEU A 29 -14.11 3.07 5.70
C LEU A 29 -13.35 4.25 6.28
N ALA A 30 -14.03 5.38 6.45
CA ALA A 30 -13.49 6.53 7.13
C ALA A 30 -14.56 7.11 8.06
N GLN A 31 -14.15 7.50 9.26
CA GLN A 31 -15.02 8.09 10.26
C GLN A 31 -14.29 9.19 11.01
N ASP A 32 -14.91 10.36 11.04
CA ASP A 32 -14.47 11.47 11.86
C ASP A 32 -15.21 11.43 13.20
N PHE A 33 -14.44 11.36 14.29
CA PHE A 33 -14.93 11.42 15.66
C PHE A 33 -14.72 12.84 16.21
N GLY A 34 -15.72 13.69 15.97
CA GLY A 34 -15.64 15.12 16.31
C GLY A 34 -14.56 15.83 15.48
N GLU A 35 -13.89 16.82 16.09
CA GLU A 35 -12.86 17.63 15.41
C GLU A 35 -11.42 17.14 15.66
N ARG A 36 -11.25 16.02 16.38
CA ARG A 36 -9.94 15.64 16.96
C ARG A 36 -9.42 14.31 16.50
N LEU A 37 -10.26 13.41 16.00
CA LEU A 37 -9.81 12.08 15.61
C LEU A 37 -10.47 11.69 14.30
N GLU A 38 -9.65 11.54 13.28
CA GLU A 38 -10.04 10.97 12.00
C GLU A 38 -9.52 9.54 11.97
N TRP A 39 -10.41 8.59 11.76
CA TRP A 39 -10.08 7.18 11.63
C TRP A 39 -10.37 6.72 10.21
N ALA A 40 -9.44 5.97 9.63
CA ALA A 40 -9.62 5.33 8.34
C ALA A 40 -9.16 3.88 8.40
N MET A 41 -9.89 3.03 7.69
CA MET A 41 -9.58 1.62 7.49
C MET A 41 -9.73 1.28 6.02
N ASN A 42 -8.73 0.60 5.49
CA ASN A 42 -8.72 0.04 4.16
C ASN A 42 -8.55 -1.47 4.28
N TRP A 43 -9.57 -2.25 3.94
CA TRP A 43 -9.47 -3.69 3.81
C TRP A 43 -9.30 -4.04 2.33
N PHE A 44 -8.32 -4.88 2.02
CA PHE A 44 -8.03 -5.32 0.66
C PHE A 44 -7.99 -6.84 0.60
N PHE A 45 -8.47 -7.37 -0.51
CA PHE A 45 -8.44 -8.78 -0.84
C PHE A 45 -8.09 -8.90 -2.31
N GLU A 46 -7.00 -9.59 -2.61
CA GLU A 46 -6.52 -9.86 -3.96
C GLU A 46 -6.43 -11.37 -4.17
N GLN A 47 -6.94 -11.82 -5.30
CA GLN A 47 -6.82 -13.21 -5.68
C GLN A 47 -6.46 -13.34 -7.16
N GLU A 48 -5.32 -13.97 -7.38
CA GLU A 48 -4.83 -14.33 -8.71
C GLU A 48 -5.69 -15.46 -9.29
N VAL A 49 -6.11 -15.27 -10.54
CA VAL A 49 -6.98 -16.19 -11.29
C VAL A 49 -6.16 -17.22 -12.07
N GLN A 50 -4.91 -16.89 -12.44
CA GLN A 50 -4.01 -17.74 -13.23
C GLN A 50 -2.61 -17.84 -12.60
N GLY A 51 -1.91 -18.96 -12.79
CA GLY A 51 -0.60 -19.23 -12.17
C GLY A 51 -0.70 -19.94 -10.82
N ASP A 52 0.08 -19.49 -9.83
CA ASP A 52 0.16 -20.11 -8.49
C ASP A 52 -1.02 -19.78 -7.58
N ARG A 53 -2.08 -19.12 -8.07
CA ARG A 53 -3.30 -18.77 -7.32
C ARG A 53 -2.96 -18.13 -5.97
N GLY A 54 -2.08 -17.14 -5.99
CA GLY A 54 -1.79 -16.30 -4.85
C GLY A 54 -3.09 -15.69 -4.30
N ARG A 55 -3.31 -15.85 -3.00
CA ARG A 55 -4.35 -15.14 -2.26
C ARG A 55 -3.67 -14.21 -1.30
N GLU A 56 -3.86 -12.93 -1.51
CA GLU A 56 -3.46 -11.90 -0.57
C GLU A 56 -4.68 -11.27 0.07
N TRP A 57 -4.65 -11.10 1.38
CA TRP A 57 -5.63 -10.26 2.04
C TRP A 57 -4.97 -9.50 3.17
N GLY A 58 -5.56 -8.39 3.54
CA GLY A 58 -5.03 -7.59 4.62
C GLY A 58 -5.84 -6.35 4.86
N PHE A 59 -5.41 -5.58 5.84
CA PHE A 59 -6.01 -4.30 6.13
C PHE A 59 -4.95 -3.31 6.55
N ALA A 60 -5.17 -2.06 6.22
CA ALA A 60 -4.48 -0.93 6.82
C ALA A 60 -5.47 -0.11 7.63
N GLN A 61 -5.01 0.45 8.73
CA GLN A 61 -5.79 1.40 9.52
C GLN A 61 -4.89 2.58 9.88
N SER A 62 -5.48 3.77 9.88
CA SER A 62 -4.83 4.98 10.34
C SER A 62 -5.76 5.75 11.26
N ALA A 63 -5.22 6.24 12.36
CA ALA A 63 -5.90 7.14 13.27
C ALA A 63 -5.06 8.41 13.40
N VAL A 64 -5.58 9.54 12.95
CA VAL A 64 -4.86 10.82 12.92
C VAL A 64 -5.62 11.90 13.68
N THR A 65 -4.88 12.76 14.36
CA THR A 65 -5.38 13.96 15.02
C THR A 65 -4.79 15.19 14.34
N PRO A 66 -5.61 16.21 14.03
CA PRO A 66 -5.07 17.53 13.67
C PRO A 66 -4.37 18.13 14.90
N VAL A 67 -3.14 18.63 14.72
CA VAL A 67 -2.32 19.22 15.80
C VAL A 67 -2.31 20.75 15.73
N LEU A 68 -2.32 21.31 14.50
CA LEU A 68 -2.30 22.76 14.28
C LEU A 68 -3.56 23.21 13.52
N LEU A 69 -4.25 24.21 14.08
CA LEU A 69 -5.34 25.01 13.49
C LEU A 69 -4.74 26.36 13.04
N PRO A 70 -5.42 27.22 12.24
CA PRO A 70 -6.36 27.01 11.13
C PRO A 70 -5.68 27.23 9.74
N ALA A 71 -4.40 27.64 9.72
CA ALA A 71 -3.66 27.97 8.50
C ALA A 71 -2.71 26.83 8.03
N GLU A 72 -2.29 25.96 8.95
CA GLU A 72 -1.34 24.87 8.70
C GLU A 72 -1.98 23.54 9.13
N ARG A 73 -2.52 22.78 8.17
CA ARG A 73 -3.26 21.54 8.44
C ARG A 73 -2.27 20.39 8.67
N LEU A 74 -1.55 20.44 9.79
CA LEU A 74 -0.71 19.35 10.24
C LEU A 74 -1.57 18.33 10.99
N LYS A 75 -1.61 17.10 10.49
CA LYS A 75 -2.17 15.94 11.19
C LYS A 75 -1.05 14.99 11.54
N VAL A 76 -1.11 14.43 12.73
CA VAL A 76 -0.20 13.38 13.19
C VAL A 76 -1.02 12.20 13.65
N GLY A 77 -0.48 11.00 13.56
CA GLY A 77 -1.22 9.84 14.01
C GLY A 77 -0.38 8.59 14.01
N ILE A 78 -1.10 7.47 14.06
CA ILE A 78 -0.54 6.14 13.99
C ILE A 78 -1.18 5.45 12.79
N GLU A 79 -0.37 4.70 12.07
CA GLU A 79 -0.78 3.87 10.97
C GLU A 79 -0.28 2.45 11.20
N MET A 80 -1.12 1.48 10.88
CA MET A 80 -0.78 0.07 10.89
C MET A 80 -1.24 -0.60 9.62
N GLN A 81 -0.52 -1.64 9.21
CA GLN A 81 -0.87 -2.46 8.07
C GLN A 81 -0.56 -3.93 8.38
N TYR A 82 -1.55 -4.76 8.16
CA TYR A 82 -1.44 -6.21 8.20
C TYR A 82 -1.64 -6.75 6.79
N LYS A 83 -0.74 -7.64 6.37
CA LYS A 83 -0.79 -8.37 5.10
C LYS A 83 -0.59 -9.85 5.37
N ASN A 84 -1.41 -10.65 4.72
CA ASN A 84 -1.29 -12.08 4.67
C ASN A 84 -1.17 -12.49 3.20
N PHE A 85 -0.05 -13.09 2.84
CA PHE A 85 0.18 -13.60 1.48
C PHE A 85 0.27 -15.13 1.53
N THR A 86 -0.43 -15.79 0.62
CA THR A 86 -0.41 -17.25 0.50
C THR A 86 -0.39 -17.64 -0.98
N THR A 87 0.54 -18.49 -1.40
CA THR A 87 0.56 -19.05 -2.76
C THR A 87 0.13 -20.52 -2.76
N ALA A 88 -0.18 -21.13 -3.92
CA ALA A 88 -0.57 -22.54 -4.01
C ALA A 88 0.50 -23.50 -3.46
N ALA A 89 1.79 -23.11 -3.52
CA ALA A 89 2.91 -23.89 -2.99
C ALA A 89 3.15 -23.69 -1.48
N THR A 90 2.71 -22.57 -0.89
CA THR A 90 2.99 -22.16 0.51
C THR A 90 1.73 -22.08 1.37
N ARG A 91 0.64 -22.79 0.98
CA ARG A 91 -0.59 -22.84 1.80
C ARG A 91 -0.38 -23.31 3.24
N ASP A 92 0.66 -24.08 3.48
CA ASP A 92 1.00 -24.58 4.81
C ASP A 92 1.87 -23.60 5.63
N GLU A 93 2.45 -22.56 5.00
CA GLU A 93 3.31 -21.54 5.65
C GLU A 93 3.01 -20.13 5.08
N PRO A 94 1.88 -19.51 5.48
CA PRO A 94 1.50 -18.19 5.00
C PRO A 94 2.42 -17.09 5.55
N GLU A 95 2.84 -16.17 4.69
CA GLU A 95 3.65 -15.02 5.10
C GLU A 95 2.78 -13.99 5.82
N HIS A 96 3.17 -13.62 7.03
CA HIS A 96 2.46 -12.69 7.87
C HIS A 96 3.27 -11.42 8.08
N SER A 97 2.96 -10.36 7.34
CA SER A 97 3.61 -9.06 7.51
C SER A 97 2.73 -8.11 8.31
N PHE A 98 3.17 -7.73 9.51
CA PHE A 98 2.57 -6.65 10.29
C PHE A 98 3.56 -5.51 10.48
N VAL A 99 3.16 -4.31 10.06
CA VAL A 99 3.94 -3.08 10.25
C VAL A 99 3.09 -2.02 10.95
N ILE A 100 3.70 -1.26 11.84
CA ILE A 100 3.05 -0.17 12.59
C ILE A 100 4.02 0.98 12.80
N GLY A 101 3.53 2.21 12.77
CA GLY A 101 4.38 3.37 13.02
C GLY A 101 3.62 4.69 13.04
N PRO A 102 4.32 5.79 13.33
CA PRO A 102 3.72 7.11 13.26
C PRO A 102 3.43 7.48 11.79
N THR A 103 2.43 8.32 11.59
CA THR A 103 2.12 8.94 10.30
C THR A 103 1.92 10.44 10.48
N LEU A 104 2.37 11.22 9.49
CA LEU A 104 2.38 12.67 9.48
C LEU A 104 1.79 13.14 8.14
N ALA A 105 0.73 13.94 8.19
CA ALA A 105 0.17 14.60 7.03
C ALA A 105 0.29 16.11 7.18
N TRP A 106 1.03 16.76 6.29
CA TRP A 106 1.24 18.19 6.28
C TRP A 106 0.69 18.80 4.99
N LYS A 107 -0.19 19.80 5.11
CA LYS A 107 -0.65 20.60 3.96
C LYS A 107 -0.04 22.00 4.02
N PRO A 108 1.15 22.22 3.40
CA PRO A 108 1.79 23.53 3.39
C PRO A 108 1.02 24.59 2.59
N SER A 109 0.18 24.18 1.64
CA SER A 109 -0.66 25.10 0.87
C SER A 109 -2.04 24.49 0.60
N ARG A 110 -2.93 25.25 -0.04
CA ARG A 110 -4.27 24.76 -0.44
C ARG A 110 -4.22 23.66 -1.52
N SER A 111 -3.13 23.60 -2.29
CA SER A 111 -2.96 22.67 -3.40
C SER A 111 -1.91 21.60 -3.16
N THR A 112 -1.11 21.70 -2.09
CA THR A 112 -0.01 20.75 -1.83
C THR A 112 -0.21 20.02 -0.51
N ARG A 113 0.04 18.71 -0.53
CA ARG A 113 0.00 17.83 0.64
C ARG A 113 1.23 16.93 0.63
N ILE A 114 1.82 16.72 1.80
CA ILE A 114 2.95 15.83 2.05
C ILE A 114 2.52 14.87 3.14
N ASP A 115 2.53 13.57 2.86
CA ASP A 115 2.28 12.51 3.83
C ASP A 115 3.56 11.70 4.03
N VAL A 116 3.96 11.47 5.28
CA VAL A 116 5.14 10.68 5.64
C VAL A 116 4.78 9.67 6.72
N SER A 117 5.05 8.39 6.48
CA SER A 117 4.66 7.29 7.37
C SER A 117 5.80 6.27 7.48
N PRO A 118 6.73 6.41 8.45
CA PRO A 118 7.70 5.38 8.76
C PRO A 118 7.06 4.28 9.62
N LEU A 119 6.91 3.09 9.04
CA LEU A 119 6.35 1.91 9.68
C LEU A 119 7.47 0.93 10.05
N PHE A 120 7.29 0.24 11.16
CA PHE A 120 8.24 -0.72 11.70
C PHE A 120 7.62 -2.11 11.69
N GLY A 121 8.36 -3.08 11.17
CA GLY A 121 7.95 -4.48 11.16
C GLY A 121 7.92 -5.08 12.56
N CYS A 122 6.86 -5.82 12.88
CA CYS A 122 6.75 -6.56 14.15
C CYS A 122 6.69 -8.09 13.97
N THR A 123 6.76 -8.59 12.74
CA THR A 123 6.81 -10.02 12.42
C THR A 123 8.09 -10.36 11.67
N ASP A 124 8.51 -11.63 11.70
CA ASP A 124 9.74 -12.08 11.03
C ASP A 124 9.69 -11.89 9.51
N ASP A 125 8.49 -11.97 8.93
CA ASP A 125 8.25 -11.76 7.49
C ASP A 125 8.08 -10.29 7.10
N SER A 126 7.98 -9.38 8.08
CA SER A 126 7.84 -7.95 7.82
C SER A 126 9.19 -7.28 7.61
N PRO A 127 9.27 -6.27 6.71
CA PRO A 127 10.48 -5.46 6.61
C PRO A 127 10.74 -4.75 7.94
N ARG A 128 12.01 -4.73 8.39
CA ARG A 128 12.40 -4.05 9.64
C ARG A 128 11.90 -2.60 9.71
N VAL A 129 11.97 -1.90 8.59
CA VAL A 129 11.44 -0.54 8.41
C VAL A 129 10.86 -0.42 7.00
N GLN A 130 9.67 0.18 6.88
CA GLN A 130 9.01 0.55 5.64
C GLN A 130 8.55 2.00 5.72
N ALA A 131 9.13 2.89 4.92
CA ALA A 131 8.79 4.31 4.95
C ALA A 131 8.06 4.73 3.68
N PHE A 132 6.91 5.37 3.85
CA PHE A 132 6.16 5.99 2.76
C PHE A 132 6.31 7.50 2.81
N ALA A 133 6.57 8.13 1.67
CA ALA A 133 6.55 9.57 1.50
C ALA A 133 5.77 9.90 0.23
N ILE A 134 4.61 10.54 0.39
CA ILE A 134 3.71 10.88 -0.71
C ILE A 134 3.61 12.39 -0.81
N PHE A 135 3.92 12.93 -1.99
CA PHE A 135 3.64 14.31 -2.34
C PHE A 135 2.42 14.35 -3.26
N SER A 136 1.38 15.08 -2.87
CA SER A 136 0.17 15.25 -3.67
C SER A 136 -0.01 16.72 -4.05
N LEU A 137 -0.29 16.95 -5.33
CA LEU A 137 -0.60 18.25 -5.90
C LEU A 137 -2.02 18.24 -6.46
N LEU A 138 -2.90 19.05 -5.90
CA LEU A 138 -4.25 19.27 -6.39
C LEU A 138 -4.22 20.35 -7.48
N LEU A 139 -4.59 19.97 -8.70
CA LEU A 139 -4.74 20.87 -9.84
C LEU A 139 -6.22 21.15 -10.07
N GLY A 140 -6.68 22.36 -9.71
CA GLY A 140 -8.07 22.80 -9.90
C GLY A 140 -8.70 23.40 -8.63
N PRO A 141 -9.96 23.87 -8.70
CA PRO A 141 -10.68 24.34 -7.51
C PRO A 141 -10.97 23.16 -6.57
N ALA A 142 -10.65 23.29 -5.28
CA ALA A 142 -10.87 22.25 -4.29
C ALA A 142 -12.37 21.99 -4.07
N THR A 143 -12.87 20.85 -4.52
CA THR A 143 -14.28 20.45 -4.36
C THR A 143 -14.40 19.22 -3.45
N GLY A 144 -15.03 19.41 -2.28
CA GLY A 144 -15.63 18.35 -1.47
C GLY A 144 -14.73 17.68 -0.42
N PRO A 145 -15.34 17.03 0.59
CA PRO A 145 -14.63 16.18 1.54
C PRO A 145 -14.16 14.90 0.84
N GLU A 146 -12.85 14.67 0.84
CA GLU A 146 -12.22 13.48 0.27
C GLU A 146 -12.01 12.46 1.40
N ALA A 147 -12.53 11.24 1.22
CA ALA A 147 -12.30 10.16 2.17
C ALA A 147 -10.81 9.80 2.18
N GLU A 148 -10.17 9.93 3.34
CA GLU A 148 -8.72 9.80 3.48
C GLU A 148 -8.35 8.34 3.72
N ALA A 149 -7.63 7.69 2.80
CA ALA A 149 -7.10 6.34 2.99
C ALA A 149 -5.73 6.36 3.69
N PRO A 150 -5.34 5.31 4.44
CA PRO A 150 -4.00 5.16 5.00
C PRO A 150 -2.91 5.24 3.92
N VAL A 151 -1.78 5.89 4.24
CA VAL A 151 -0.70 6.23 3.28
C VAL A 151 -0.12 4.97 2.64
N SER A 152 0.08 3.91 3.41
CA SER A 152 0.59 2.58 3.00
C SER A 152 -0.27 1.86 1.97
N THR A 153 -1.48 2.36 1.70
CA THR A 153 -2.41 1.78 0.71
C THR A 153 -2.63 2.64 -0.52
N ARG A 154 -2.04 3.84 -0.58
CA ARG A 154 -2.27 4.78 -1.69
C ARG A 154 -1.40 4.49 -2.93
N ASN A 155 -0.31 3.74 -2.80
CA ASN A 155 0.63 3.47 -3.90
C ASN A 155 0.98 1.98 -3.98
N ARG A 156 -0.04 1.15 -4.22
CA ARG A 156 0.10 -0.30 -4.32
C ARG A 156 -0.09 -0.77 -5.75
#